data_AF-A0A931K4N4-F1
#
_entry.id   AF-A0A931K4N4-F1
#
_cell.length_a   1.000
_cell.length_b   1.000
_cell.length_c   1.000
_cell.angle_alpha   90.00
_cell.angle_beta   90.00
_cell.angle_gamma   90.00
#
_symmetry.space_group_name_H-M   'P 1'
#
loop_
_entity.id
_entity.type
_entity.pdbx_description
1 polymer ?
#
loop_
_entity_poly.entity_id
_entity_poly.type
_entity_poly.pdbx_seq_one_letter_code
_entity_poly.pdbx_strand_id
1 'polypeptide(L)'
;MTRRPIVCRFDGHQFVPEGNYHLRNAATDYEDGALYRLAPVVERSMSSHRHYFACINEAWKSLPEKDAGEPWAQSAEHLRHYALIQTGFATCVESDCGSNAAALRVAAMTRAVVEYAVVQVSGSAVRVWRARSQSNRAMPKDEFQASKEAVLNWIAQRLGVTPETLARQSEAA
;
A
#
# COMPACT_ATOMS: atom_id res chain seq x y z
N MET A 1 -9.52 21.74 -1.77
CA MET A 1 -10.40 20.72 -1.17
C MET A 1 -10.64 19.62 -2.20
N THR A 2 -10.35 18.36 -1.88
CA THR A 2 -10.59 17.23 -2.79
C THR A 2 -12.09 16.95 -2.84
N ARG A 3 -12.75 17.20 -3.98
CA ARG A 3 -14.18 16.93 -4.16
C ARG A 3 -14.43 15.42 -4.14
N ARG A 4 -15.48 14.98 -3.46
CA ARG A 4 -15.85 13.56 -3.37
C ARG A 4 -16.58 13.14 -4.66
N PRO A 5 -16.37 11.91 -5.15
CA PRO A 5 -17.12 11.41 -6.30
C PRO A 5 -18.64 11.47 -6.05
N ILE A 6 -19.39 11.88 -7.08
CA ILE A 6 -20.85 11.76 -7.10
C ILE A 6 -21.18 10.39 -7.68
N VAL A 7 -21.86 9.56 -6.91
CA VAL A 7 -22.38 8.29 -7.39
C VAL A 7 -23.64 8.59 -8.18
N CYS A 8 -23.67 8.16 -9.44
CA CYS A 8 -24.82 8.31 -10.32
C CYS A 8 -25.31 6.94 -10.77
N ARG A 9 -26.63 6.80 -10.87
CA ARG A 9 -27.27 5.70 -11.59
C ARG A 9 -27.44 6.09 -13.05
N PHE A 10 -27.09 5.17 -13.94
CA PHE A 10 -27.40 5.28 -15.34
C PHE A 10 -28.76 4.63 -15.59
N ASP A 11 -29.74 5.40 -16.08
CA ASP A 11 -31.11 4.94 -16.35
C ASP A 11 -31.33 4.45 -17.80
N GLY A 12 -30.26 4.40 -18.59
CA GLY A 12 -30.29 4.08 -20.03
C GLY A 12 -30.13 5.31 -20.93
N HIS A 13 -30.33 6.52 -20.40
CA HIS A 13 -30.26 7.77 -21.18
C HIS A 13 -29.42 8.85 -20.50
N GLN A 14 -29.43 8.92 -19.17
CA GLN A 14 -28.77 9.95 -18.39
C GLN A 14 -28.18 9.39 -17.09
N PHE A 15 -27.23 10.13 -16.52
CA PHE A 15 -26.70 9.86 -15.19
C PHE A 15 -27.44 10.71 -14.17
N VAL A 16 -28.14 10.06 -13.24
CA VAL A 16 -28.88 10.74 -12.14
C VAL A 16 -28.15 10.47 -10.82
N PRO A 17 -27.82 11.50 -10.02
CA PRO A 17 -27.21 11.29 -8.70
C PRO A 17 -28.03 10.35 -7.82
N GLU A 18 -27.37 9.38 -7.20
CA GLU A 18 -28.04 8.35 -6.39
C GLU A 18 -28.39 8.91 -4.99
N GLY A 19 -29.65 9.28 -4.79
CA GLY A 19 -30.17 9.72 -3.50
C GLY A 19 -29.80 11.16 -3.10
N ASN A 20 -30.37 11.60 -1.96
CA ASN A 20 -30.36 13.02 -1.56
C ASN A 20 -28.97 13.57 -1.22
N TYR A 21 -28.07 12.74 -0.70
CA TYR A 21 -26.70 13.16 -0.38
C TYR A 21 -25.92 13.54 -1.63
N HIS A 22 -25.96 12.68 -2.66
CA HIS A 22 -25.27 12.90 -3.92
C HIS A 22 -25.91 14.03 -4.74
N LEU A 23 -27.24 14.17 -4.68
CA LEU A 23 -27.93 15.29 -5.31
C LEU A 23 -27.49 16.66 -4.74
N ARG A 24 -27.42 16.79 -3.41
CA ARG A 24 -26.98 18.05 -2.75
C ARG A 24 -25.53 18.39 -3.10
N ASN A 25 -24.66 17.39 -3.09
CA ASN A 25 -23.26 17.59 -3.47
C ASN A 25 -23.15 17.96 -4.96
N ALA A 26 -23.92 17.33 -5.83
CA ALA A 26 -23.95 17.65 -7.26
C ALA A 26 -24.37 19.12 -7.49
N ALA A 27 -25.43 19.58 -6.83
CA ALA A 27 -25.90 20.96 -6.91
C ALA A 27 -24.91 22.00 -6.34
N THR A 28 -23.99 21.56 -5.47
CA THR A 28 -22.96 22.43 -4.88
C THR A 28 -21.69 22.47 -5.73
N ASP A 29 -21.31 21.33 -6.31
CA ASP A 29 -20.02 21.15 -6.96
C ASP A 29 -20.06 21.40 -8.48
N TYR A 30 -21.24 21.34 -9.12
CA TYR A 30 -21.42 21.39 -10.57
C TYR A 30 -22.40 22.50 -10.98
N GLU A 31 -22.15 23.11 -12.13
CA GLU A 31 -22.95 24.20 -12.70
C GLU A 31 -24.02 23.64 -13.65
N ASP A 32 -25.22 24.21 -13.57
CA ASP A 32 -26.33 23.82 -14.44
C ASP A 32 -26.03 24.13 -15.92
N GLY A 33 -26.30 23.18 -16.81
CA GLY A 33 -26.01 23.31 -18.26
C GLY A 33 -24.54 23.16 -18.67
N ALA A 34 -23.59 23.01 -17.74
CA ALA A 34 -22.18 22.80 -18.08
C ALA A 34 -21.90 21.37 -18.55
N LEU A 35 -20.98 21.22 -19.51
CA LEU A 35 -20.56 19.92 -20.02
C LEU A 35 -19.39 19.36 -19.20
N TYR A 36 -19.58 18.18 -18.61
CA TYR A 36 -18.54 17.46 -17.87
C TYR A 36 -18.15 16.16 -18.58
N ARG A 37 -16.86 15.86 -18.60
CA ARG A 37 -16.35 14.56 -19.08
C ARG A 37 -16.52 13.52 -17.96
N LEU A 38 -17.27 12.47 -18.25
CA LEU A 38 -17.47 11.36 -17.31
C LEU A 38 -16.62 10.16 -17.75
N ALA A 39 -16.04 9.47 -16.77
CA ALA A 39 -15.37 8.19 -16.96
C ALA A 39 -15.79 7.24 -15.83
N PRO A 40 -15.92 5.92 -16.09
CA PRO A 40 -16.17 4.95 -15.05
C PRO A 40 -15.08 5.04 -13.97
N VAL A 41 -15.48 5.26 -12.71
CA VAL A 41 -14.56 5.19 -11.58
C VAL A 41 -14.49 3.75 -11.12
N VAL A 42 -13.37 3.07 -11.39
CA VAL A 42 -13.12 1.74 -10.86
C VAL A 42 -12.58 1.88 -9.44
N GLU A 43 -13.48 2.01 -8.46
CA GLU A 43 -13.07 1.96 -7.07
C GLU A 43 -12.66 0.52 -6.70
N ARG A 44 -11.49 0.37 -6.06
CA ARG A 44 -11.18 -0.88 -5.37
C ARG A 44 -12.08 -0.98 -4.14
N SER A 45 -12.52 -2.20 -3.82
CA SER A 45 -13.34 -2.44 -2.63
C SER A 45 -12.58 -2.02 -1.37
N MET A 46 -13.13 -1.04 -0.65
CA MET A 46 -12.60 -0.63 0.66
C MET A 46 -12.61 -1.78 1.67
N SER A 47 -13.52 -2.74 1.51
CA SER A 47 -13.52 -3.97 2.30
C SER A 47 -12.24 -4.79 2.04
N SER A 48 -11.85 -4.99 0.78
CA SER A 48 -10.59 -5.69 0.44
C SER A 48 -9.36 -4.98 1.00
N HIS A 49 -9.38 -3.64 1.02
CA HIS A 49 -8.29 -2.83 1.56
C HIS A 49 -8.20 -2.97 3.09
N ARG A 50 -9.32 -2.89 3.80
CA ARG A 50 -9.38 -3.10 5.27
C ARG A 50 -8.95 -4.52 5.64
N HIS A 51 -9.46 -5.52 4.93
CA HIS A 51 -9.10 -6.92 5.16
C HIS A 51 -7.59 -7.16 4.99
N TYR A 52 -6.97 -6.56 3.98
CA TYR A 52 -5.52 -6.66 3.79
C TYR A 52 -4.71 -6.15 4.99
N PHE A 53 -5.06 -4.98 5.53
CA PHE A 53 -4.35 -4.47 6.72
C PHE A 53 -4.65 -5.28 7.98
N ALA A 54 -5.88 -5.79 8.13
CA ALA A 54 -6.22 -6.69 9.23
C ALA A 54 -5.38 -7.98 9.18
N CYS A 55 -5.26 -8.61 8.02
CA CYS A 55 -4.41 -9.78 7.81
C CYS A 55 -2.95 -9.52 8.20
N ILE A 56 -2.38 -8.38 7.79
CA ILE A 56 -1.00 -8.04 8.14
C ILE A 56 -0.85 -7.85 9.64
N ASN A 57 -1.81 -7.18 10.29
CA ASN A 57 -1.77 -6.95 11.73
C ASN A 57 -1.82 -8.26 12.53
N GLU A 58 -2.71 -9.18 12.15
CA GLU A 58 -2.78 -10.50 12.78
C GLU A 58 -1.55 -11.35 12.50
N ALA A 59 -1.02 -11.30 11.27
CA ALA A 59 0.23 -11.96 10.94
C ALA A 59 1.42 -11.42 11.76
N TRP A 60 1.48 -10.10 11.96
CA TRP A 60 2.51 -9.46 12.77
C TRP A 60 2.45 -9.90 14.24
N LYS A 61 1.25 -9.97 14.84
CA LYS A 61 1.05 -10.49 16.19
C LYS A 61 1.45 -11.97 16.33
N SER A 62 1.37 -12.70 15.23
CA SER A 62 1.64 -14.15 15.17
C SER A 62 3.08 -14.47 14.73
N LEU A 63 3.97 -13.47 14.64
CA LEU A 63 5.35 -13.67 14.23
C LEU A 63 6.08 -14.61 15.21
N PRO A 64 6.91 -15.54 14.70
CA PRO A 64 7.79 -16.36 15.53
C PRO A 64 8.71 -15.50 16.40
N GLU A 65 8.94 -15.92 17.64
CA GLU A 65 9.81 -15.20 18.58
C GLU A 65 11.23 -14.98 18.05
N LYS A 66 11.74 -15.92 17.23
CA LYS A 66 13.04 -15.79 16.53
C LYS A 66 13.14 -14.54 15.65
N ASP A 67 12.03 -14.05 15.13
CA ASP A 67 11.96 -12.91 14.22
C ASP A 67 11.66 -11.60 14.98
N ALA A 68 11.36 -11.64 16.29
CA ALA A 68 10.96 -10.45 17.06
C ALA A 68 12.06 -9.37 17.15
N GLY A 69 13.33 -9.76 17.03
CA GLY A 69 14.47 -8.83 17.02
C GLY A 69 14.77 -8.20 15.66
N GLU A 70 14.04 -8.59 14.61
CA GLU A 70 14.29 -8.10 13.27
C GLU A 70 13.74 -6.68 13.05
N PRO A 71 14.44 -5.80 12.32
CA PRO A 71 13.98 -4.44 12.06
C PRO A 71 12.61 -4.36 11.37
N TRP A 72 12.25 -5.37 10.59
CA TRP A 72 10.96 -5.45 9.88
C TRP A 72 9.82 -5.98 10.77
N ALA A 73 10.11 -6.54 11.95
CA ALA A 73 9.12 -7.06 12.89
C ALA A 73 8.65 -6.02 13.94
N GLN A 74 9.17 -4.79 13.90
CA GLN A 74 8.88 -3.74 14.90
C GLN A 74 7.41 -3.32 14.94
N SER A 75 6.70 -3.36 13.80
CA SER A 75 5.26 -3.11 13.72
C SER A 75 4.66 -3.75 12.48
N ALA A 76 3.32 -3.85 12.44
CA ALA A 76 2.60 -4.28 11.24
C ALA A 76 2.95 -3.44 9.99
N GLU A 77 3.21 -2.14 10.16
CA GLU A 77 3.64 -1.27 9.06
C GLU A 77 5.07 -1.57 8.58
N HIS A 78 6.01 -1.84 9.51
CA HIS A 78 7.36 -2.29 9.14
C HIS A 78 7.31 -3.60 8.36
N LEU A 79 6.50 -4.56 8.81
CA LEU A 79 6.31 -5.86 8.16
C LEU A 79 5.77 -5.65 6.74
N ARG A 80 4.73 -4.82 6.59
CA ARG A 80 4.12 -4.50 5.29
C ARG A 80 5.12 -3.89 4.32
N HIS A 81 5.83 -2.84 4.75
CA HIS A 81 6.80 -2.16 3.91
C HIS A 81 7.95 -3.07 3.49
N TYR A 82 8.45 -3.88 4.42
CA TYR A 82 9.49 -4.83 4.12
C TYR A 82 9.01 -5.90 3.12
N ALA A 83 7.83 -6.48 3.34
CA ALA A 83 7.24 -7.46 2.42
C ALA A 83 7.03 -6.88 1.00
N LEU A 84 6.60 -5.62 0.89
CA LEU A 84 6.47 -4.93 -0.41
C LEU A 84 7.82 -4.80 -1.12
N ILE A 85 8.90 -4.50 -0.37
CA ILE A 85 10.25 -4.43 -0.92
C ILE A 85 10.71 -5.81 -1.39
N GLN A 86 10.51 -6.86 -0.60
CA GLN A 86 10.91 -8.22 -0.95
C GLN A 86 10.14 -8.77 -2.16
N THR A 87 8.90 -8.32 -2.36
CA THR A 87 8.04 -8.77 -3.46
C THR A 87 8.15 -7.90 -4.71
N GLY A 88 9.06 -6.92 -4.74
CA GLY A 88 9.31 -6.08 -5.91
C GLY A 88 8.37 -4.88 -6.08
N PHE A 89 7.43 -4.66 -5.15
CA PHE A 89 6.57 -3.47 -5.12
C PHE A 89 7.26 -2.28 -4.44
N ALA A 90 8.46 -1.95 -4.90
CA ALA A 90 9.31 -0.91 -4.34
C ALA A 90 10.03 -0.09 -5.42
N THR A 91 10.48 1.10 -5.06
CA THR A 91 11.43 1.89 -5.83
C THR A 91 12.83 1.67 -5.26
N CYS A 92 13.82 1.53 -6.16
CA CYS A 92 15.23 1.41 -5.80
C CYS A 92 15.97 2.66 -6.30
N VAL A 93 16.79 3.24 -5.44
CA VAL A 93 17.76 4.27 -5.81
C VAL A 93 19.14 3.76 -5.42
N GLU A 94 20.06 3.80 -6.39
CA GLU A 94 21.47 3.45 -6.20
C GLU A 94 22.34 4.69 -6.36
N SER A 95 23.22 4.92 -5.39
CA SER A 95 24.13 6.07 -5.37
C SER A 95 25.55 5.60 -5.10
N ASP A 96 26.48 5.93 -5.98
CA ASP A 96 27.92 5.76 -5.72
C ASP A 96 28.42 6.90 -4.81
N CYS A 97 29.01 6.54 -3.68
CA CYS A 97 29.54 7.46 -2.69
C CYS A 97 31.07 7.63 -2.82
N GLY A 98 31.70 7.01 -3.83
CA GLY A 98 33.13 7.12 -4.14
C GLY A 98 34.07 6.37 -3.18
N SER A 99 33.61 5.99 -2.00
CA SER A 99 34.34 5.12 -1.06
C SER A 99 33.40 4.34 -0.14
N ASN A 100 33.87 3.22 0.40
CA ASN A 100 33.10 2.44 1.36
C ASN A 100 32.80 3.21 2.66
N ALA A 101 33.77 3.97 3.16
CA ALA A 101 33.56 4.79 4.35
C ALA A 101 32.48 5.86 4.15
N ALA A 102 32.41 6.47 2.97
CA ALA A 102 31.32 7.40 2.63
C ALA A 102 29.98 6.69 2.51
N ALA A 103 29.94 5.52 1.85
CA ALA A 103 28.73 4.71 1.71
C ALA A 103 28.13 4.32 3.06
N LEU A 104 28.96 3.92 4.04
CA LEU A 104 28.52 3.59 5.39
C LEU A 104 27.88 4.79 6.10
N ARG A 105 28.44 5.99 5.95
CA ARG A 105 27.87 7.23 6.54
C ARG A 105 26.54 7.59 5.91
N VAL A 106 26.46 7.54 4.58
CA VAL A 106 25.20 7.79 3.84
C VAL A 106 24.14 6.76 4.22
N ALA A 107 24.51 5.49 4.34
CA ALA A 107 23.59 4.44 4.76
C ALA A 107 23.07 4.65 6.18
N ALA A 108 23.95 5.02 7.13
CA ALA A 108 23.54 5.34 8.50
C ALA A 108 22.57 6.53 8.55
N MET A 109 22.89 7.62 7.86
CA MET A 109 22.00 8.78 7.74
C MET A 109 20.67 8.41 7.11
N THR A 110 20.70 7.64 6.02
CA THR A 110 19.49 7.21 5.30
C THR A 110 18.58 6.39 6.20
N ARG A 111 19.11 5.41 6.96
CA ARG A 111 18.31 4.62 7.91
C ARG A 111 17.67 5.48 9.00
N ALA A 112 18.32 6.57 9.41
CA ALA A 112 17.79 7.47 10.43
C ALA A 112 16.67 8.39 9.92
N VAL A 113 16.70 8.79 8.65
CA VAL A 113 15.76 9.80 8.11
C VAL A 113 14.69 9.22 7.18
N VAL A 114 14.91 8.00 6.67
CA VAL A 114 14.00 7.35 5.74
C VAL A 114 13.30 6.19 6.44
N GLU A 115 12.07 6.45 6.86
CA GLU A 115 11.23 5.45 7.49
C GLU A 115 10.98 4.25 6.57
N TYR A 116 11.00 3.04 7.15
CA TYR A 116 10.70 1.77 6.49
C TYR A 116 11.61 1.39 5.29
N ALA A 117 12.70 2.11 5.05
CA ALA A 117 13.58 1.80 3.94
C ALA A 117 14.51 0.62 4.26
N VAL A 118 14.71 -0.24 3.26
CA VAL A 118 15.81 -1.22 3.27
C VAL A 118 17.02 -0.55 2.65
N VAL A 119 18.16 -0.55 3.36
CA VAL A 119 19.39 0.09 2.92
C VAL A 119 20.52 -0.94 2.90
N GLN A 120 21.09 -1.16 1.71
CA GLN A 120 22.23 -2.05 1.50
C GLN A 120 23.44 -1.25 1.04
N VAL A 121 24.61 -1.61 1.57
CA VAL A 121 25.90 -1.06 1.14
C VAL A 121 26.67 -2.15 0.41
N SER A 122 27.25 -1.82 -0.74
CA SER A 122 28.12 -2.71 -1.51
C SER A 122 29.30 -1.91 -2.04
N GLY A 123 30.50 -2.13 -1.50
CA GLY A 123 31.67 -1.32 -1.84
C GLY A 123 31.43 0.17 -1.55
N SER A 124 31.55 1.02 -2.57
CA SER A 124 31.25 2.46 -2.49
C SER A 124 29.78 2.80 -2.79
N ALA A 125 28.96 1.84 -3.19
CA ALA A 125 27.57 2.06 -3.57
C ALA A 125 26.61 1.85 -2.38
N VAL A 126 25.56 2.67 -2.34
CA VAL A 126 24.41 2.51 -1.43
C VAL A 126 23.17 2.29 -2.26
N ARG A 127 22.43 1.22 -1.98
CA ARG A 127 21.09 0.97 -2.53
C ARG A 127 20.05 1.17 -1.46
N VAL A 128 19.01 1.93 -1.81
CA VAL A 128 17.90 2.27 -0.92
C VAL A 128 16.62 1.83 -1.60
N TRP A 129 15.90 0.90 -0.96
CA TRP A 129 14.56 0.50 -1.39
C TRP A 129 13.50 1.16 -0.52
N ARG A 130 12.45 1.67 -1.16
CA ARG A 130 11.25 2.16 -0.49
C ARG A 130 10.02 1.50 -1.09
N ALA A 131 9.13 0.98 -0.24
CA ALA A 131 7.88 0.42 -0.71
C ALA A 131 7.05 1.46 -1.46
N ARG A 132 6.39 1.05 -2.55
CA ARG A 132 5.46 1.91 -3.27
C ARG A 132 4.23 2.17 -2.41
N SER A 133 3.71 3.40 -2.49
CA SER A 133 2.47 3.76 -1.80
C SER A 133 1.32 2.92 -2.36
N GLN A 134 0.59 2.25 -1.47
CA GLN A 134 -0.62 1.49 -1.81
C GLN A 134 -1.89 2.36 -1.71
N SER A 135 -1.78 3.69 -1.78
CA SER A 135 -2.95 4.59 -1.78
C SER A 135 -3.73 4.50 -3.11
N ASN A 136 -5.02 4.83 -3.10
CA ASN A 136 -5.87 4.80 -4.32
C ASN A 136 -5.27 5.64 -5.47
N ARG A 137 -4.53 6.70 -5.13
CA ARG A 137 -3.89 7.60 -6.10
C ARG A 137 -2.61 7.02 -6.68
N ALA A 138 -1.85 6.29 -5.88
CA ALA A 138 -0.50 5.83 -6.24
C ALA A 138 -0.50 4.40 -6.82
N MET A 139 -1.54 3.62 -6.54
CA MET A 139 -1.62 2.22 -6.95
C MET A 139 -3.04 1.89 -7.45
N PRO A 140 -3.20 1.61 -8.75
CA PRO A 140 -4.48 1.22 -9.33
C PRO A 140 -4.93 -0.15 -8.80
N LYS A 141 -6.21 -0.47 -9.02
CA LYS A 141 -6.87 -1.66 -8.45
C LYS A 141 -6.12 -2.97 -8.71
N ASP A 142 -5.73 -3.21 -9.96
CA ASP A 142 -5.13 -4.48 -10.36
C ASP A 142 -3.73 -4.64 -9.77
N GLU A 143 -2.96 -3.55 -9.78
CA GLU A 143 -1.64 -3.52 -9.14
C GLU A 143 -1.75 -3.69 -7.61
N PHE A 144 -2.77 -3.11 -6.99
CA PHE A 144 -3.02 -3.31 -5.57
C PHE A 144 -3.32 -4.76 -5.26
N GLN A 145 -4.16 -5.43 -6.06
CA GLN A 145 -4.44 -6.85 -5.83
C GLN A 145 -3.20 -7.72 -6.01
N ALA A 146 -2.40 -7.48 -7.04
CA ALA A 146 -1.13 -8.17 -7.22
C ALA A 146 -0.19 -7.95 -6.01
N SER A 147 -0.11 -6.71 -5.51
CA SER A 147 0.72 -6.40 -4.33
C SER A 147 0.20 -7.07 -3.06
N LYS A 148 -1.13 -7.11 -2.87
CA LYS A 148 -1.78 -7.75 -1.73
C LYS A 148 -1.46 -9.25 -1.73
N GLU A 149 -1.67 -9.92 -2.85
CA GLU A 149 -1.43 -11.35 -2.99
C GLU A 149 0.06 -11.67 -2.74
N ALA A 150 0.97 -10.96 -3.39
CA ALA A 150 2.40 -11.18 -3.21
C ALA A 150 2.85 -10.98 -1.75
N VAL A 151 2.39 -9.90 -1.10
CA VAL A 151 2.71 -9.61 0.31
C VAL A 151 2.16 -10.69 1.24
N LEU A 152 0.89 -11.06 1.11
CA LEU A 152 0.29 -12.08 1.97
C LEU A 152 0.95 -13.44 1.77
N ASN A 153 1.30 -13.80 0.53
CA ASN A 153 2.04 -15.03 0.23
C ASN A 153 3.42 -15.04 0.87
N TRP A 154 4.15 -13.92 0.77
CA TRP A 154 5.47 -13.77 1.39
C TRP A 154 5.41 -13.90 2.92
N ILE A 155 4.43 -13.24 3.55
CA ILE A 155 4.22 -13.31 5.01
C ILE A 155 3.82 -14.73 5.43
N ALA A 156 2.90 -15.38 4.71
CA ALA A 156 2.46 -16.74 4.99
C ALA A 156 3.63 -17.74 4.99
N GLN A 157 4.52 -17.65 3.99
CA GLN A 157 5.73 -18.47 3.92
C GLN A 157 6.63 -18.28 5.13
N ARG A 158 6.76 -17.05 5.64
CA ARG A 158 7.59 -16.74 6.82
C ARG A 158 7.02 -17.34 8.10
N LEU A 159 5.70 -17.35 8.21
CA LEU A 159 4.95 -17.93 9.32
C LEU A 159 4.81 -19.46 9.22
N GLY A 160 5.15 -20.07 8.07
CA GLY A 160 4.94 -21.49 7.83
C GLY A 160 3.47 -21.89 7.69
N VAL A 161 2.59 -20.93 7.34
CA VAL A 161 1.15 -21.15 7.13
C VAL A 161 0.76 -20.84 5.68
N THR A 162 -0.47 -21.17 5.29
CA THR A 162 -1.01 -20.77 3.98
C THR A 162 -1.66 -19.38 4.04
N PRO A 163 -1.73 -18.63 2.93
CA PRO A 163 -2.40 -17.32 2.87
C PRO A 163 -3.88 -17.38 3.26
N GLU A 164 -4.58 -18.48 2.92
CA GLU A 164 -5.98 -18.70 3.28
C GLU A 164 -6.17 -18.92 4.78
N THR A 165 -5.13 -19.41 5.46
CA THR A 165 -5.12 -19.56 6.92
C THR A 165 -4.98 -18.20 7.60
N LEU A 166 -4.13 -17.32 7.05
CA LEU A 166 -4.03 -15.92 7.51
C LEU A 166 -5.34 -15.15 7.32
N ALA A 167 -5.97 -15.31 6.16
CA ALA A 167 -7.25 -14.66 5.87
C ALA A 167 -8.32 -15.05 6.91
N ARG A 168 -8.47 -16.35 7.19
CA ARG A 168 -9.42 -16.87 8.19
C ARG A 168 -9.11 -16.41 9.62
N GLN A 169 -7.84 -16.32 10.00
CA GLN A 169 -7.44 -15.83 11.32
C GLN A 169 -7.82 -14.35 11.53
N SER A 170 -7.76 -13.54 10.47
CA SER A 170 -8.18 -12.13 10.53
C SER A 170 -9.69 -11.92 10.57
N GLU A 171 -10.49 -12.89 10.14
CA GLU A 171 -11.96 -12.83 10.17
C GLU A 171 -12.54 -13.29 11.52
N ALA A 172 -11.76 -14.04 12.30
CA ALA A 172 -12.16 -14.58 13.60
C ALA A 172 -11.77 -13.69 14.81
N ALA A 173 -11.03 -12.60 14.57
CA ALA A 173 -10.53 -11.65 15.57
C ALA A 173 -11.31 -10.34 15.56
#